data_AF-V9UYT9-F1
#
_entry.id   AF-V9UYT9-F1
#
_cell.length_a   1.000
_cell.length_b   1.000
_cell.length_c   1.000
_cell.angle_alpha   90.00
_cell.angle_beta   90.00
_cell.angle_gamma   90.00
#
_symmetry.space_group_name_H-M   'P 1'
#
loop_
_entity.id
_entity.type
_entity.pdbx_description
1 polymer ?
#
loop_
_entity_poly.entity_id
_entity_poly.type
_entity_poly.pdbx_seq_one_letter_code
_entity_poly.pdbx_strand_id
1 'polypeptide(L)' 'MSFEDLIQHQAVQVFGSKAKADAWLARPRVAFGGLAALECAREETGYLRVKSELERIAHGLAC' A
#
# COMPACT_ATOMS: atom_id res chain seq x y z
N MET A 1 -5.93 8.33 -14.02
CA MET A 1 -5.30 7.32 -13.16
C MET A 1 -5.74 7.60 -11.74
N SER A 2 -6.40 6.65 -11.10
CA SER A 2 -6.76 6.76 -9.67
C SER A 2 -5.54 6.43 -8.81
N PHE A 3 -5.48 6.99 -7.61
CA PHE A 3 -4.42 6.70 -6.65
C PHE A 3 -4.34 5.21 -6.28
N GLU A 4 -5.47 4.51 -6.29
CA GLU A 4 -5.58 3.06 -6.08
C GLU A 4 -4.75 2.28 -7.10
N ASP A 5 -4.82 2.66 -8.39
CA ASP A 5 -4.11 1.98 -9.48
C ASP A 5 -2.59 2.18 -9.36
N LEU A 6 -2.16 3.39 -8.96
CA LEU A 6 -0.76 3.71 -8.69
C LEU A 6 -0.20 2.90 -7.52
N ILE A 7 -0.97 2.79 -6.42
CA ILE A 7 -0.57 2.03 -5.24
C ILE A 7 -0.56 0.52 -5.52
N GLN A 8 -1.49 0.05 -6.34
CA GLN A 8 -1.52 -1.34 -6.78
C GLN A 8 -0.27 -1.67 -7.58
N HIS A 9 0.09 -0.84 -8.56
CA HIS A 9 1.31 -1.04 -9.33
C HIS A 9 2.56 -1.04 -8.44
N GLN A 10 2.67 -0.07 -7.53
CA GLN A 10 3.79 0.01 -6.58
C GLN A 10 3.86 -1.23 -5.70
N ALA A 11 2.74 -1.68 -5.13
CA ALA A 11 2.70 -2.88 -4.29
C ALA A 11 3.13 -4.13 -5.07
N VAL A 12 2.75 -4.26 -6.35
CA VAL A 12 3.25 -5.36 -7.19
C VAL A 12 4.75 -5.31 -7.37
N GLN A 13 5.34 -4.13 -7.58
CA GLN A 13 6.80 -3.97 -7.67
C GLN A 13 7.50 -4.36 -6.37
N VAL A 14 6.93 -3.99 -5.21
CA VAL A 14 7.50 -4.30 -3.89
C VAL A 14 7.38 -5.78 -3.55
N PHE A 15 6.21 -6.39 -3.78
CA PHE A 15 5.96 -7.79 -3.40
C PHE A 15 6.33 -8.81 -4.48
N GLY A 16 6.61 -8.36 -5.71
CA GLY A 16 6.88 -9.22 -6.87
C GLY A 16 5.70 -10.10 -7.28
N SER A 17 4.50 -9.89 -6.72
CA SER A 17 3.33 -10.73 -6.97
C SER A 17 2.04 -9.94 -6.79
N LYS A 18 1.19 -9.97 -7.82
CA LYS A 18 -0.13 -9.33 -7.80
C LYS A 18 -1.01 -9.83 -6.64
N ALA A 19 -1.01 -11.14 -6.39
CA ALA A 19 -1.80 -11.72 -5.31
C ALA A 19 -1.35 -11.23 -3.92
N LYS A 20 -0.02 -11.13 -3.69
CA LYS A 20 0.52 -10.61 -2.44
C LYS A 20 0.22 -9.11 -2.27
N ALA A 21 0.37 -8.34 -3.35
CA ALA A 21 0.05 -6.91 -3.36
C ALA A 21 -1.42 -6.67 -3.04
N ASP A 22 -2.33 -7.37 -3.71
CA ASP A 22 -3.77 -7.23 -3.51
C ASP A 22 -4.18 -7.62 -2.08
N ALA A 23 -3.67 -8.76 -1.59
CA ALA A 23 -3.89 -9.19 -0.21
C ALA A 23 -3.30 -8.20 0.82
N TRP A 24 -2.18 -7.56 0.51
CA TRP A 24 -1.58 -6.54 1.39
C TRP A 24 -2.42 -5.26 1.41
N LEU A 25 -2.95 -4.86 0.25
CA LEU A 25 -3.73 -3.63 0.07
C LEU A 25 -5.15 -3.74 0.65
N ALA A 26 -5.77 -4.91 0.53
CA ALA A 26 -7.09 -5.20 1.07
C ALA A 26 -7.10 -5.43 2.59
N ARG A 27 -5.93 -5.69 3.21
CA ARG A 27 -5.84 -5.95 4.65
C ARG A 27 -5.87 -4.64 5.46
N PRO A 28 -6.79 -4.53 6.44
CA PRO A 28 -6.79 -3.41 7.37
C PRO A 28 -5.53 -3.43 8.24
N ARG A 29 -4.93 -2.25 8.44
CA ARG A 29 -3.67 -2.10 9.17
C ARG A 29 -3.73 -0.98 10.17
N VAL A 30 -3.11 -1.19 11.33
CA VAL A 30 -3.00 -0.18 12.39
C VAL A 30 -2.26 1.08 11.90
N ALA A 31 -1.27 0.91 11.02
CA ALA A 31 -0.56 2.01 10.37
C ALA A 31 -1.48 2.97 9.59
N PHE A 32 -2.66 2.50 9.17
CA PHE A 32 -3.68 3.28 8.47
C PHE A 32 -4.92 3.53 9.35
N GLY A 33 -4.78 3.46 10.67
CA GLY A 33 -5.90 3.67 11.60
C GLY A 33 -6.95 2.56 11.57
N GLY A 34 -6.57 1.34 11.16
CA GLY A 34 -7.48 0.20 11.00
C GLY A 34 -8.17 0.13 9.64
N LEU A 35 -7.88 1.07 8.73
CA LEU A 35 -8.36 1.03 7.35
C LEU A 35 -7.48 0.14 6.47
N ALA A 36 -8.06 -0.37 5.39
CA ALA A 36 -7.32 -1.02 4.33
C ALA A 36 -6.45 0.03 3.61
N ALA A 37 -5.28 -0.40 3.12
CA ALA A 37 -4.38 0.49 2.40
C ALA A 37 -5.03 1.05 1.13
N LEU A 38 -5.88 0.24 0.47
CA LEU A 38 -6.64 0.66 -0.72
C LEU A 38 -7.64 1.77 -0.39
N GLU A 39 -8.36 1.65 0.73
CA GLU A 39 -9.31 2.66 1.20
C GLU A 39 -8.57 3.95 1.60
N CYS A 40 -7.41 3.82 2.26
CA CYS A 40 -6.57 4.97 2.61
C CYS A 40 -6.03 5.68 1.36
N ALA A 41 -5.69 4.93 0.30
CA ALA A 41 -5.18 5.48 -0.95
C ALA A 41 -6.23 6.27 -1.77
N ARG A 42 -7.50 6.33 -1.36
CA ARG A 42 -8.52 7.14 -2.05
C ARG A 42 -8.26 8.65 -1.98
N GLU A 43 -7.58 9.09 -0.92
CA GLU A 43 -7.17 10.47 -0.73
C GLU A 43 -5.66 10.61 -0.96
N GLU A 44 -5.21 11.75 -1.49
CA GLU A 44 -3.79 11.98 -1.78
C GLU A 44 -2.90 11.79 -0.54
N THR A 45 -3.37 12.24 0.63
CA THR A 45 -2.61 12.11 1.89
C THR A 45 -2.46 10.65 2.32
N GLY A 46 -3.51 9.84 2.14
CA GLY A 46 -3.46 8.42 2.44
C GLY A 46 -2.67 7.63 1.39
N TYR A 47 -2.74 8.02 0.12
CA TYR A 47 -1.87 7.50 -0.94
C TYR A 47 -0.39 7.69 -0.59
N LEU A 48 0.03 8.89 -0.17
CA LEU A 48 1.42 9.15 0.21
C LEU A 48 1.83 8.28 1.41
N ARG A 49 0.95 8.11 2.39
CA ARG A 49 1.22 7.26 3.56
C ARG A 49 1.39 5.79 3.18
N VAL A 50 0.53 5.26 2.32
CA VAL A 50 0.61 3.88 1.82
C VAL A 50 1.86 3.68 0.97
N LYS A 51 2.18 4.64 0.10
CA LYS A 51 3.40 4.62 -0.72
C LYS A 51 4.65 4.56 0.16
N SER A 52 4.77 5.43 1.16
CA SER A 52 5.92 5.42 2.07
C SER A 52 6.04 4.10 2.84
N GLU A 53 4.93 3.48 3.21
CA GLU A 53 4.96 2.17 3.88
C GLU A 53 5.44 1.06 2.92
N LEU A 54 4.98 1.07 1.66
CA LEU A 54 5.47 0.15 0.64
C LEU A 54 6.97 0.35 0.37
N GLU A 55 7.45 1.59 0.33
CA GLU A 55 8.89 1.89 0.20
C GLU A 55 9.68 1.36 1.39
N ARG A 56 9.19 1.53 2.63
CA ARG A 56 9.83 0.95 3.82
C ARG A 56 9.94 -0.57 3.75
N ILE A 57 8.88 -1.24 3.28
CA ILE A 57 8.89 -2.69 3.08
C ILE A 57 9.90 -3.08 2.00
N ALA A 58 9.97 -2.34 0.89
CA ALA A 58 10.94 -2.58 -0.19
C ALA A 58 12.39 -2.43 0.30
N HIS A 59 12.65 -1.49 1.20
CA HIS A 59 13.96 -1.27 1.82
C HIS A 59 14.27 -2.26 2.96
N GLY A 60 13.37 -3.21 3.26
CA GLY A 60 13.56 -4.18 4.35
C GLY A 60 13.42 -3.57 5.75
N LEU A 61 12.88 -2.34 5.86
CA LEU A 61 12.62 -1.63 7.11
C LEU A 61 11.25 -2.01 7.70
N ALA A 62 10.88 -3.29 7.59
CA ALA A 62 9.71 -3.84 8.27
C ALA A 62 10.07 -4.06 9.75
N CYS A 63 9.55 -3.20 10.61
CA CYS A 63 9.61 -3.35 12.06
C CYS A 63 8.32 -3.99 12.55
#